data_AF-A0AAE0HWW2-F1
#
_entry.id   AF-A0AAE0HWW2-F1
#
_cell.length_a   1.000
_cell.length_b   1.000
_cell.length_c   1.000
_cell.angle_alpha   90.00
_cell.angle_beta   90.00
_cell.angle_gamma   90.00
#
_symmetry.space_group_name_H-M   'P 1'
#
loop_
_entity.id
_entity.type
_entity.pdbx_description
1 polymer ?
#
loop_
_entity_poly.entity_id
_entity_poly.type
_entity_poly.pdbx_seq_one_letter_code
_entity_poly.pdbx_strand_id
1 'polypeptide(L)'
;MPRYLGRAGLNGAINTEVVPALERLVANPNYLQATRQRFGDEPPPYHSSTEEDEDVPPPMYQKIPAGSTLPKDITDIIDQPLDEKAKIEKFASTLECHHEIKSWLNEYYEGQWRRKILARHFVKRRWQKLGVWNPQWGIPGRFKPRAGDFPEYWKWKWQGDDTVYQDWKDEPVSRAVFLRHGLRRGEQGPLPPRSHITESTSVSQAESFITSRPWFVFRLDIHEEIARQATLPRALWRDYSAPRVGWKWRHESPSPEPEDLAQYNGIDDFDLTPSEIDAMETIPPPTPPRSPVYLRPTKSMSPPAPGSLFGPPLHRSSYPVTPLAVLAMSKETED
;
A
#
# COMPACT_ATOMS: atom_id res chain seq x y z
N MET A 1 2.80 -3.57 -17.41
CA MET A 1 2.33 -4.29 -16.20
C MET A 1 0.83 -4.49 -16.29
N PRO A 2 0.31 -5.68 -15.94
CA PRO A 2 -1.12 -5.93 -15.83
C PRO A 2 -1.73 -5.11 -14.69
N ARG A 3 -3.04 -4.88 -14.76
CA ARG A 3 -3.81 -3.94 -13.92
C ARG A 3 -3.57 -4.15 -12.42
N TYR A 4 -3.47 -3.04 -11.68
CA TYR A 4 -3.90 -3.03 -10.28
C TYR A 4 -5.39 -3.36 -10.25
N LEU A 5 -5.72 -4.61 -9.96
CA LEU A 5 -7.03 -4.96 -9.46
C LEU A 5 -7.25 -4.15 -8.17
N GLY A 6 -8.23 -3.24 -8.16
CA GLY A 6 -8.65 -2.61 -6.92
C GLY A 6 -8.94 -3.67 -5.86
N ARG A 7 -8.85 -3.33 -4.57
CA ARG A 7 -8.95 -4.28 -3.44
C ARG A 7 -10.11 -5.29 -3.56
N ALA A 8 -11.27 -4.84 -4.07
CA ALA A 8 -12.42 -5.70 -4.35
C ALA A 8 -12.22 -6.63 -5.56
N GLY A 9 -11.59 -6.14 -6.63
CA GLY A 9 -11.24 -6.94 -7.81
C GLY A 9 -10.17 -7.99 -7.52
N LEU A 10 -9.18 -7.69 -6.66
CA LEU A 10 -8.13 -8.65 -6.30
C LEU A 10 -8.72 -9.78 -5.47
N ASN A 11 -9.55 -9.44 -4.49
CA ASN A 11 -10.26 -10.45 -3.70
C ASN A 11 -11.24 -11.26 -4.56
N GLY A 12 -11.89 -10.63 -5.54
CA GLY A 12 -12.71 -11.31 -6.54
C GLY A 12 -11.89 -12.36 -7.31
N ALA A 13 -10.84 -11.92 -8.02
CA ALA A 13 -9.99 -12.79 -8.83
C ALA A 13 -9.34 -13.93 -8.01
N ILE A 14 -8.88 -13.65 -6.79
CA ILE A 14 -8.35 -14.69 -5.90
C ILE A 14 -9.42 -15.75 -5.62
N ASN A 15 -10.63 -15.34 -5.26
CA ASN A 15 -11.68 -16.28 -4.87
C ASN A 15 -12.34 -16.99 -6.06
N THR A 16 -12.40 -16.36 -7.24
CA THR A 16 -13.09 -16.93 -8.42
C THR A 16 -12.17 -17.70 -9.34
N GLU A 17 -10.89 -17.35 -9.41
CA GLU A 17 -9.96 -17.96 -10.37
C GLU A 17 -8.85 -18.74 -9.66
N VAL A 18 -8.18 -18.12 -8.68
CA VAL A 18 -6.99 -18.70 -8.06
C VAL A 18 -7.35 -19.84 -7.11
N VAL A 19 -8.30 -19.64 -6.20
CA VAL A 19 -8.70 -20.67 -5.23
C VAL A 19 -9.23 -21.94 -5.92
N PRO A 20 -10.17 -21.87 -6.89
CA PRO A 20 -10.63 -23.07 -7.60
C PRO A 20 -9.55 -23.73 -8.48
N ALA A 21 -8.56 -22.98 -8.96
CA ALA A 21 -7.42 -23.55 -9.67
C ALA A 21 -6.51 -24.33 -8.73
N LEU A 22 -6.22 -23.78 -7.54
CA LEU A 22 -5.46 -24.46 -6.49
C LEU A 22 -6.18 -25.70 -5.98
N GLU A 23 -7.50 -25.64 -5.76
CA GLU A 23 -8.30 -26.80 -5.36
C GLU A 23 -8.26 -27.91 -6.42
N ARG A 24 -8.30 -27.56 -7.72
CA ARG A 24 -8.14 -28.53 -8.81
C ARG A 24 -6.75 -29.17 -8.85
N LEU A 25 -5.71 -28.40 -8.56
CA LEU A 25 -4.34 -28.92 -8.45
C LEU A 25 -4.19 -29.89 -7.28
N VAL A 26 -4.78 -29.57 -6.13
CA VAL A 26 -4.77 -30.43 -4.94
C VAL A 26 -5.60 -31.70 -5.17
N ALA A 27 -6.76 -31.57 -5.81
CA ALA A 27 -7.67 -32.69 -6.06
C ALA A 27 -7.18 -33.64 -7.17
N ASN A 28 -6.24 -33.24 -8.02
CA ASN A 28 -5.76 -34.04 -9.15
C ASN A 28 -4.23 -34.03 -9.27
N PRO A 29 -3.52 -35.00 -8.65
CA PRO A 29 -2.05 -35.05 -8.68
C PRO A 29 -1.47 -35.25 -10.09
N ASN A 30 -2.23 -35.83 -11.03
CA ASN A 30 -1.79 -35.97 -12.42
C ASN A 30 -1.80 -34.63 -13.17
N TYR A 31 -2.74 -33.74 -12.83
CA TYR A 31 -2.81 -32.39 -13.41
C TYR A 31 -1.60 -31.55 -12.97
N LEU A 32 -1.20 -31.69 -11.70
CA LEU A 32 0.00 -31.09 -11.12
C LEU A 32 1.29 -31.60 -11.81
N GLN A 33 1.39 -32.90 -12.06
CA GLN A 33 2.53 -33.47 -12.78
C GLN A 33 2.60 -32.99 -14.25
N ALA A 34 1.45 -32.86 -14.92
CA ALA A 34 1.38 -32.32 -16.28
C ALA A 34 1.71 -30.81 -16.35
N THR A 35 1.36 -30.02 -15.32
CA THR A 35 1.76 -28.60 -15.26
C THR A 35 3.27 -28.47 -15.02
N ARG A 36 3.86 -29.33 -14.18
CA ARG A 36 5.33 -29.39 -14.01
C ARG A 36 6.07 -29.69 -15.31
N GLN A 37 5.54 -30.57 -16.16
CA GLN A 37 6.14 -30.89 -17.45
C GLN A 37 6.01 -29.77 -18.50
N ARG A 38 5.08 -28.82 -18.32
CA ARG A 38 4.93 -27.67 -19.24
C ARG A 38 6.00 -26.60 -19.06
N PHE A 39 6.66 -26.55 -17.89
CA PHE A 39 7.71 -25.58 -17.57
C PHE A 39 9.07 -26.29 -17.44
N GLY A 40 9.51 -26.97 -18.50
CA GLY A 40 10.85 -27.59 -18.54
C GLY A 40 11.97 -26.57 -18.37
N ASP A 41 13.21 -27.06 -18.15
CA ASP A 41 14.41 -26.24 -17.89
C ASP A 41 14.79 -25.28 -19.04
N GLU A 42 14.19 -25.44 -20.21
CA GLU A 42 14.42 -24.57 -21.36
C GLU A 42 13.28 -23.53 -21.44
N PRO A 43 13.56 -22.25 -21.16
CA PRO A 43 12.54 -21.22 -21.22
C PRO A 43 11.99 -21.14 -22.66
N PRO A 44 10.67 -20.94 -22.84
CA PRO A 44 10.11 -20.79 -24.18
C PRO A 44 10.82 -19.64 -24.92
N PRO A 45 11.02 -19.77 -26.25
CA PRO A 45 11.67 -18.73 -27.04
C PRO A 45 10.97 -17.39 -26.82
N TYR A 46 11.75 -16.40 -26.38
CA TYR A 46 11.24 -15.10 -26.01
C TYR A 46 10.74 -14.36 -27.26
N HIS A 47 9.43 -14.24 -27.41
CA HIS A 47 8.83 -13.27 -28.31
C HIS A 47 8.70 -11.95 -27.56
N SER A 48 9.36 -10.89 -28.05
CA SER A 48 9.25 -9.55 -27.47
C SER A 48 7.81 -9.07 -27.56
N SER A 49 7.07 -9.15 -26.45
CA SER A 49 5.67 -8.76 -26.32
C SER A 49 5.47 -7.23 -26.33
N THR A 50 6.33 -6.50 -27.03
CA THR A 50 6.26 -5.03 -27.18
C THR A 50 5.47 -4.58 -28.40
N GLU A 51 5.08 -5.50 -29.30
CA GLU A 51 4.50 -5.10 -30.61
C GLU A 51 3.00 -5.44 -30.82
N GLU A 52 2.31 -6.24 -30.01
CA GLU A 52 0.96 -6.72 -30.39
C GLU A 52 -0.16 -6.71 -29.32
N ASP A 53 -0.08 -5.87 -28.29
CA ASP A 53 -1.14 -5.77 -27.25
C ASP A 53 -1.88 -4.41 -27.29
N GLU A 54 -2.36 -4.01 -28.47
CA GLU A 54 -3.04 -2.71 -28.68
C GLU A 54 -4.55 -2.68 -28.35
N ASP A 55 -5.30 -3.78 -28.24
CA ASP A 55 -6.77 -3.70 -28.46
C ASP A 55 -7.73 -4.19 -27.34
N VAL A 56 -7.35 -4.16 -26.06
CA VAL A 56 -8.35 -4.34 -24.97
C VAL A 56 -8.32 -3.20 -23.96
N PRO A 57 -9.12 -2.12 -24.16
CA PRO A 57 -9.19 -1.02 -23.21
C PRO A 57 -9.77 -1.51 -21.87
N PRO A 58 -9.14 -1.16 -20.72
CA PRO A 58 -9.70 -1.44 -19.41
C PRO A 58 -11.07 -0.82 -19.19
N PRO A 59 -12.04 -1.57 -18.63
CA PRO A 59 -13.26 -0.96 -18.13
C PRO A 59 -12.95 -0.22 -16.83
N MET A 60 -13.50 0.99 -16.73
CA MET A 60 -13.51 1.87 -15.54
C MET A 60 -12.28 2.73 -15.22
N TYR A 61 -11.71 3.36 -16.23
CA TYR A 61 -11.54 4.81 -16.14
C TYR A 61 -12.42 5.39 -17.24
N GLN A 62 -13.32 6.32 -16.93
CA GLN A 62 -13.95 7.10 -17.98
C GLN A 62 -12.80 7.75 -18.74
N LYS A 63 -12.51 7.25 -19.95
CA LYS A 63 -11.61 7.94 -20.87
C LYS A 63 -12.25 9.31 -21.03
N ILE A 64 -11.64 10.30 -20.39
CA ILE A 64 -11.84 11.70 -20.74
C ILE A 64 -11.77 11.72 -22.29
N PRO A 65 -12.84 12.13 -22.98
CA PRO A 65 -12.92 12.01 -24.43
C PRO A 65 -11.65 12.60 -25.03
N ALA A 66 -10.98 11.81 -25.86
CA ALA A 66 -9.73 12.20 -26.50
C ALA A 66 -10.00 13.48 -27.29
N GLY A 67 -9.61 14.63 -26.74
CA GLY A 67 -9.96 15.94 -27.29
C GLY A 67 -10.42 16.98 -26.26
N SER A 68 -10.81 16.61 -25.03
CA SER A 68 -11.03 17.64 -24.01
C SER A 68 -9.68 18.12 -23.47
N THR A 69 -9.11 19.11 -24.14
CA THR A 69 -8.04 19.91 -23.57
C THR A 69 -8.59 20.58 -22.33
N LEU A 70 -7.94 20.35 -21.18
CA LEU A 70 -8.21 21.15 -19.99
C LEU A 70 -8.11 22.64 -20.37
N PRO A 71 -9.01 23.49 -19.85
CA PRO A 71 -8.86 24.94 -19.97
C PRO A 71 -7.42 25.38 -19.67
N LYS A 72 -6.90 26.31 -20.48
CA LYS A 72 -5.48 26.71 -20.47
C LYS A 72 -5.05 27.26 -19.10
N ASP A 73 -5.93 27.99 -18.44
CA ASP A 73 -5.74 28.47 -17.08
C ASP A 73 -5.52 27.33 -16.08
N ILE A 74 -6.24 26.21 -16.24
CA ILE A 74 -6.06 25.03 -15.40
C ILE A 74 -4.72 24.34 -15.72
N THR A 75 -4.36 24.18 -17.01
CA THR A 75 -3.05 23.61 -17.37
C THR A 75 -1.90 24.46 -16.86
N ASP A 76 -2.03 25.79 -16.93
CA ASP A 76 -1.01 26.72 -16.42
C ASP A 76 -0.86 26.59 -14.89
N ILE A 77 -1.95 26.37 -14.13
CA ILE A 77 -1.89 26.10 -12.68
C ILE A 77 -1.23 24.74 -12.39
N ILE A 78 -1.52 23.72 -13.18
CA ILE A 78 -0.97 22.36 -12.99
C ILE A 78 0.52 22.31 -13.33
N ASP A 79 0.96 23.03 -14.36
CA ASP A 79 2.34 22.97 -14.86
C ASP A 79 3.29 23.90 -14.09
N GLN A 80 2.75 24.86 -13.32
CA GLN A 80 3.54 25.73 -12.44
C GLN A 80 4.33 24.93 -11.40
N PRO A 81 5.61 25.25 -11.13
CA PRO A 81 6.33 24.65 -10.03
C PRO A 81 5.55 24.85 -8.72
N LEU A 82 5.32 23.79 -7.93
CA LEU A 82 4.66 23.99 -6.64
C LEU A 82 5.59 24.80 -5.71
N ASP A 83 4.98 25.69 -4.91
CA ASP A 83 5.67 26.52 -3.91
C ASP A 83 6.37 25.66 -2.84
N GLU A 84 7.54 26.08 -2.35
CA GLU A 84 8.42 25.30 -1.46
C GLU A 84 7.73 24.88 -0.16
N LYS A 85 7.08 25.85 0.50
CA LYS A 85 6.42 25.63 1.79
C LYS A 85 5.19 24.75 1.62
N ALA A 86 4.39 25.01 0.59
CA ALA A 86 3.22 24.19 0.27
C ALA A 86 3.60 22.78 -0.20
N LYS A 87 4.70 22.61 -0.95
CA LYS A 87 5.26 21.29 -1.31
C LYS A 87 5.59 20.55 -0.04
N ILE A 88 6.41 21.13 0.82
CA ILE A 88 6.97 20.41 1.95
C ILE A 88 5.90 20.05 2.98
N GLU A 89 5.00 20.97 3.34
CA GLU A 89 3.94 20.71 4.33
C GLU A 89 2.94 19.67 3.81
N LYS A 90 2.55 19.78 2.54
CA LYS A 90 1.58 18.88 1.91
C LYS A 90 2.20 17.55 1.52
N PHE A 91 3.46 17.52 1.10
CA PHE A 91 4.20 16.27 0.91
C PHE A 91 4.44 15.61 2.24
N ALA A 92 4.87 16.28 3.30
CA ALA A 92 5.04 15.67 4.61
C ALA A 92 3.73 15.04 5.12
N SER A 93 2.59 15.74 4.96
CA SER A 93 1.27 15.18 5.31
C SER A 93 0.83 14.04 4.39
N THR A 94 1.26 14.01 3.12
CA THR A 94 0.90 12.93 2.18
C THR A 94 1.92 11.78 2.21
N LEU A 95 3.15 12.02 2.67
CA LEU A 95 4.23 11.06 2.91
C LEU A 95 4.09 10.33 4.24
N GLU A 96 3.00 10.61 4.97
CA GLU A 96 2.21 9.58 5.62
C GLU A 96 1.94 8.36 4.70
N CYS A 97 2.34 8.35 3.43
CA CYS A 97 2.49 7.18 2.58
C CYS A 97 3.67 6.24 2.85
N HIS A 98 4.74 6.70 3.52
CA HIS A 98 5.64 5.78 4.22
C HIS A 98 4.85 5.14 5.37
N HIS A 99 4.03 5.94 6.06
CA HIS A 99 3.01 5.44 6.97
C HIS A 99 1.96 4.59 6.24
N GLU A 100 1.68 4.71 4.93
CA GLU A 100 0.78 3.82 4.20
C GLU A 100 1.41 2.48 3.92
N ILE A 101 2.67 2.37 3.50
CA ILE A 101 3.31 1.04 3.37
C ILE A 101 3.37 0.38 4.75
N LYS A 102 3.78 1.15 5.77
CA LYS A 102 3.76 0.75 7.17
C LYS A 102 2.34 0.39 7.66
N SER A 103 1.32 1.14 7.25
CA SER A 103 -0.10 0.97 7.60
C SER A 103 -0.73 -0.16 6.80
N TRP A 104 -0.30 -0.43 5.57
CA TRP A 104 -0.72 -1.58 4.78
C TRP A 104 -0.18 -2.86 5.42
N LEU A 105 1.05 -2.80 5.94
CA LEU A 105 1.58 -3.83 6.83
C LEU A 105 0.84 -3.86 8.18
N ASN A 106 0.26 -2.75 8.67
CA ASN A 106 -0.44 -2.69 9.97
C ASN A 106 -1.96 -2.92 9.92
N GLU A 107 -2.63 -2.82 8.76
CA GLU A 107 -4.10 -2.77 8.63
C GLU A 107 -4.71 -4.09 9.12
N TYR A 108 -5.46 -4.02 10.23
CA TYR A 108 -5.94 -5.18 10.98
C TYR A 108 -7.14 -5.82 10.28
N TYR A 109 -6.89 -6.89 9.53
CA TYR A 109 -7.95 -7.77 9.05
C TYR A 109 -7.63 -9.20 9.50
N GLU A 110 -8.49 -9.75 10.35
CA GLU A 110 -8.45 -11.15 10.76
C GLU A 110 -8.35 -12.04 9.51
N GLY A 111 -7.37 -12.95 9.50
CA GLY A 111 -7.07 -13.83 8.35
C GLY A 111 -6.01 -13.33 7.35
N GLN A 112 -5.50 -12.10 7.44
CA GLN A 112 -4.45 -11.61 6.52
C GLN A 112 -3.01 -11.73 7.04
N TRP A 113 -2.84 -12.22 8.26
CA TRP A 113 -1.54 -12.33 8.93
C TRP A 113 -0.50 -13.12 8.14
N ARG A 114 -0.88 -14.28 7.59
CA ARG A 114 0.00 -15.08 6.73
C ARG A 114 0.44 -14.31 5.48
N ARG A 115 -0.49 -13.59 4.84
CA ARG A 115 -0.17 -12.77 3.66
C ARG A 115 0.82 -11.64 4.01
N LYS A 116 0.67 -11.02 5.18
CA LYS A 116 1.60 -9.97 5.66
C LYS A 116 3.00 -10.52 5.92
N ILE A 117 3.11 -11.69 6.54
CA ILE A 117 4.40 -12.34 6.79
C ILE A 117 5.08 -12.69 5.47
N LEU A 118 4.35 -13.26 4.51
CA LEU A 118 4.88 -13.55 3.17
C LEU A 118 5.28 -12.29 2.41
N ALA A 119 4.42 -11.27 2.37
CA ALA A 119 4.73 -9.99 1.74
C ALA A 119 6.01 -9.37 2.35
N ARG A 120 6.13 -9.40 3.67
CA ARG A 120 7.34 -8.96 4.38
C ARG A 120 8.55 -9.81 4.00
N HIS A 121 8.42 -11.14 3.92
CA HIS A 121 9.52 -12.02 3.53
C HIS A 121 10.08 -11.65 2.15
N PHE A 122 9.23 -11.40 1.15
CA PHE A 122 9.67 -10.96 -0.17
C PHE A 122 10.33 -9.57 -0.15
N VAL A 123 9.73 -8.62 0.58
CA VAL A 123 10.32 -7.28 0.76
C VAL A 123 11.70 -7.40 1.41
N LYS A 124 11.81 -8.20 2.47
CA LYS A 124 13.06 -8.48 3.18
C LYS A 124 14.11 -9.07 2.25
N ARG A 125 13.83 -10.17 1.54
CA ARG A 125 14.81 -10.78 0.60
C ARG A 125 15.28 -9.78 -0.43
N ARG A 126 14.35 -9.04 -1.06
CA ARG A 126 14.68 -8.03 -2.06
C ARG A 126 15.53 -6.91 -1.47
N TRP A 127 15.17 -6.38 -0.30
CA TRP A 127 15.89 -5.27 0.32
C TRP A 127 17.23 -5.70 0.93
N GLN A 128 17.35 -6.96 1.37
CA GLN A 128 18.61 -7.56 1.79
C GLN A 128 19.57 -7.69 0.61
N LYS A 129 19.10 -8.21 -0.54
CA LYS A 129 19.90 -8.26 -1.80
C LYS A 129 20.38 -6.88 -2.23
N LEU A 130 19.60 -5.83 -1.95
CA LEU A 130 19.96 -4.45 -2.25
C LEU A 130 20.85 -3.78 -1.18
N GLY A 131 21.17 -4.47 -0.07
CA GLY A 131 21.97 -3.92 1.04
C GLY A 131 21.24 -2.91 1.93
N VAL A 132 19.92 -2.79 1.78
CA VAL A 132 19.09 -1.74 2.38
C VAL A 132 18.42 -2.20 3.67
N TRP A 133 18.20 -3.51 3.79
CA TRP A 133 17.46 -4.10 4.90
C TRP A 133 18.16 -3.85 6.25
N ASN A 134 17.41 -3.34 7.23
CA ASN A 134 17.87 -3.27 8.61
C ASN A 134 17.42 -4.53 9.38
N PRO A 135 18.34 -5.32 9.95
CA PRO A 135 18.01 -6.50 10.76
C PRO A 135 17.12 -6.21 11.99
N GLN A 136 17.12 -4.97 12.48
CA GLN A 136 16.29 -4.55 13.62
C GLN A 136 14.80 -4.44 13.26
N TRP A 137 14.45 -4.40 11.97
CA TRP A 137 13.06 -4.37 11.54
C TRP A 137 12.39 -5.73 11.79
N GLY A 138 11.48 -5.72 12.75
CA GLY A 138 10.66 -6.85 13.14
C GLY A 138 9.54 -7.12 12.15
N ILE A 139 8.52 -7.87 12.59
CA ILE A 139 7.36 -8.28 11.81
C ILE A 139 6.17 -7.44 12.28
N PRO A 140 5.69 -6.50 11.46
CA PRO A 140 4.58 -5.64 11.85
C PRO A 140 3.32 -6.43 12.16
N GLY A 141 2.61 -5.95 13.17
CA GLY A 141 1.34 -6.50 13.58
C GLY A 141 1.42 -7.71 14.51
N ARG A 142 2.57 -8.38 14.74
CA ARG A 142 2.68 -9.60 15.60
C ARG A 142 1.78 -9.55 16.84
N PHE A 143 1.15 -10.69 17.18
CA PHE A 143 0.21 -10.79 18.33
C PHE A 143 0.84 -10.29 19.65
N LYS A 144 2.14 -10.56 19.84
CA LYS A 144 2.96 -9.96 20.90
C LYS A 144 4.01 -9.07 20.25
N PRO A 145 3.70 -7.78 20.01
CA PRO A 145 4.62 -6.90 19.30
C PRO A 145 5.88 -6.65 20.10
N ARG A 146 7.03 -6.62 19.42
CA ARG A 146 8.34 -6.21 19.93
C ARG A 146 8.63 -4.77 19.51
N ALA A 147 9.60 -4.12 20.13
CA ALA A 147 10.00 -2.75 19.78
C ALA A 147 10.27 -2.56 18.27
N GLY A 148 10.91 -3.55 17.63
CA GLY A 148 11.18 -3.52 16.19
C GLY A 148 9.97 -3.82 15.29
N ASP A 149 8.80 -4.19 15.83
CA ASP A 149 7.62 -4.50 15.00
C ASP A 149 6.84 -3.27 14.58
N PHE A 150 7.02 -2.18 15.32
CA PHE A 150 6.38 -0.90 15.10
C PHE A 150 7.08 -0.17 13.97
N PRO A 151 6.50 -0.13 12.77
CA PRO A 151 7.19 0.44 11.63
C PRO A 151 7.44 1.93 11.80
N GLU A 152 6.64 2.64 12.60
CA GLU A 152 6.88 4.03 13.02
C GLU A 152 8.28 4.26 13.58
N TYR A 153 8.90 3.25 14.19
CA TYR A 153 10.27 3.33 14.74
C TYR A 153 11.33 2.72 13.82
N TRP A 154 10.96 2.28 12.61
CA TRP A 154 11.93 1.75 11.66
C TRP A 154 12.85 2.83 11.12
N LYS A 155 14.14 2.68 11.44
CA LYS A 155 15.24 3.46 10.89
C LYS A 155 15.96 2.69 9.80
N TRP A 156 16.38 3.37 8.74
CA TRP A 156 17.30 2.80 7.75
C TRP A 156 18.63 2.40 8.40
N LYS A 157 19.32 1.41 7.85
CA LYS A 157 20.61 0.92 8.40
C LYS A 157 21.67 2.03 8.54
N TRP A 158 21.61 3.04 7.67
CA TRP A 158 22.54 4.18 7.66
C TRP A 158 22.02 5.41 8.41
N GLN A 159 20.80 5.38 8.96
CA GLN A 159 20.35 6.42 9.89
C GLN A 159 20.96 6.13 11.26
N GLY A 160 21.79 7.05 11.75
CA GLY A 160 22.45 6.90 13.05
C GLY A 160 21.46 6.84 14.22
N ASP A 161 21.91 6.35 15.37
CA ASP A 161 21.09 6.30 16.58
C ASP A 161 20.85 7.69 17.19
N ASP A 162 21.78 8.62 16.98
CA ASP A 162 21.85 9.96 17.59
C ASP A 162 20.83 10.97 17.07
N THR A 163 20.15 10.64 15.97
CA THR A 163 19.12 11.50 15.43
C THR A 163 17.86 11.31 16.26
N VAL A 164 17.69 12.18 17.26
CA VAL A 164 16.38 12.56 17.78
C VAL A 164 15.65 13.24 16.61
N TYR A 165 15.15 12.43 15.68
CA TYR A 165 14.36 12.83 14.51
C TYR A 165 13.01 13.40 15.00
N GLN A 166 13.04 14.62 15.55
CA GLN A 166 11.83 15.43 15.68
C GLN A 166 11.57 16.24 14.40
N ASP A 167 12.57 16.44 13.53
CA ASP A 167 12.40 17.13 12.26
C ASP A 167 12.39 16.12 11.11
N TRP A 168 11.20 15.94 10.52
CA TRP A 168 10.94 15.14 9.31
C TRP A 168 11.80 15.56 8.10
N LYS A 169 12.49 16.71 8.18
CA LYS A 169 13.41 17.23 7.15
C LYS A 169 14.60 16.31 6.87
N ASP A 170 15.02 15.49 7.83
CA ASP A 170 16.19 14.63 7.67
C ASP A 170 15.83 13.26 7.04
N GLU A 171 14.58 13.06 6.59
CA GLU A 171 14.18 11.84 5.91
C GLU A 171 14.64 11.85 4.44
N PRO A 172 15.00 10.68 3.86
CA PRO A 172 15.36 10.56 2.44
C PRO A 172 14.30 11.16 1.51
N VAL A 173 13.03 11.13 1.94
CA VAL A 173 11.94 11.69 1.17
C VAL A 173 11.92 13.21 1.16
N SER A 174 12.15 13.85 2.32
CA SER A 174 12.29 15.32 2.40
C SER A 174 13.42 15.81 1.51
N ARG A 175 14.56 15.10 1.51
CA ARG A 175 15.66 15.36 0.58
C ARG A 175 15.25 15.20 -0.89
N ALA A 176 14.52 14.13 -1.23
CA ALA A 176 14.05 13.90 -2.60
C ALA A 176 13.07 14.98 -3.07
N VAL A 177 12.16 15.43 -2.19
CA VAL A 177 11.24 16.55 -2.46
C VAL A 177 12.02 17.83 -2.68
N PHE A 178 13.01 18.12 -1.81
CA PHE A 178 13.87 19.29 -1.94
C PHE A 178 14.65 19.31 -3.25
N LEU A 179 15.24 18.18 -3.66
CA LEU A 179 15.95 18.07 -4.93
C LEU A 179 15.07 18.27 -6.17
N ARG A 180 13.74 18.17 -6.01
CA ARG A 180 12.74 18.44 -7.06
C ARG A 180 12.09 19.82 -6.92
N HIS A 181 12.66 20.67 -6.08
CA HIS A 181 12.23 22.05 -6.00
C HIS A 181 12.42 22.75 -7.38
N GLY A 182 11.48 23.62 -7.75
CA GLY A 182 11.50 24.32 -9.05
C GLY A 182 11.14 23.51 -10.30
N LEU A 183 11.09 22.17 -10.24
CA LEU A 183 10.76 21.34 -11.41
C LEU A 183 9.30 21.52 -11.85
N ARG A 184 9.10 21.56 -13.17
CA ARG A 184 7.77 21.53 -13.81
C ARG A 184 7.20 20.12 -13.80
N ARG A 185 5.90 20.01 -14.04
CA ARG A 185 5.23 18.70 -14.16
C ARG A 185 5.89 17.87 -15.26
N GLY A 186 6.29 16.64 -14.92
CA GLY A 186 6.95 15.71 -15.84
C GLY A 186 8.43 15.98 -16.09
N GLU A 187 8.99 17.05 -15.52
CA GLU A 187 10.43 17.29 -15.56
C GLU A 187 11.13 16.35 -14.56
N GLN A 188 12.20 15.69 -15.01
CA GLN A 188 12.97 14.78 -14.17
C GLN A 188 14.14 15.54 -13.56
N GLY A 189 14.24 15.50 -12.23
CA GLY A 189 15.44 15.98 -11.53
C GLY A 189 16.66 15.12 -11.88
N PRO A 190 17.88 15.63 -11.62
CA PRO A 190 19.09 14.83 -11.83
C PRO A 190 19.00 13.56 -10.98
N LEU A 191 18.82 12.41 -11.64
CA LEU A 191 18.84 11.13 -10.95
C LEU A 191 20.30 10.85 -10.57
N PRO A 192 20.65 10.86 -9.28
CA PRO A 192 22.02 10.62 -8.90
C PRO A 192 22.41 9.17 -9.24
N PRO A 193 23.69 8.92 -9.52
CA PRO A 193 24.15 7.62 -10.03
C PRO A 193 23.88 6.49 -9.04
N ARG A 194 23.51 5.34 -9.62
CA ARG A 194 23.14 4.11 -8.92
C ARG A 194 24.42 3.38 -8.47
N SER A 195 24.95 3.69 -7.30
CA SER A 195 26.00 2.87 -6.67
C SER A 195 25.37 1.73 -5.88
N HIS A 196 25.99 0.55 -5.80
CA HIS A 196 25.53 -0.48 -4.87
C HIS A 196 25.78 -0.01 -3.43
N ILE A 197 24.83 -0.23 -2.52
CA ILE A 197 25.07 0.03 -1.08
C ILE A 197 26.05 -1.02 -0.55
N THR A 198 27.18 -0.54 -0.05
CA THR A 198 28.21 -1.29 0.68
C THR A 198 28.31 -0.79 2.12
N GLU A 199 29.07 -1.47 2.97
CA GLU A 199 29.30 -1.04 4.36
C GLU A 199 30.04 0.30 4.46
N SER A 200 30.79 0.68 3.43
CA SER A 200 31.50 1.96 3.33
C SER A 200 30.68 3.09 2.69
N THR A 201 29.41 2.84 2.37
CA THR A 201 28.55 3.81 1.69
C THR A 201 28.19 4.95 2.65
N SER A 202 28.39 6.19 2.22
CA SER A 202 27.99 7.35 3.02
C SER A 202 26.46 7.44 3.15
N VAL A 203 25.97 8.12 4.18
CA VAL A 203 24.53 8.41 4.37
C VAL A 203 23.94 9.03 3.09
N SER A 204 24.60 10.03 2.52
CA SER A 204 24.16 10.70 1.30
C SER A 204 24.10 9.78 0.08
N GLN A 205 25.03 8.83 -0.05
CA GLN A 205 25.03 7.84 -1.14
C GLN A 205 23.89 6.83 -0.96
N ALA A 206 23.64 6.38 0.27
CA ALA A 206 22.54 5.45 0.56
C ALA A 206 21.16 6.10 0.36
N GLU A 207 21.01 7.37 0.74
CA GLU A 207 19.81 8.15 0.44
C GLU A 207 19.60 8.33 -1.06
N SER A 208 20.65 8.73 -1.77
CA SER A 208 20.68 8.80 -3.23
C SER A 208 20.29 7.46 -3.89
N PHE A 209 20.78 6.35 -3.33
CA PHE A 209 20.44 5.01 -3.80
C PHE A 209 18.95 4.71 -3.72
N ILE A 210 18.30 5.05 -2.60
CA ILE A 210 16.86 4.79 -2.42
C ILE A 210 16.02 5.75 -3.23
N THR A 211 16.36 7.02 -3.20
CA THR A 211 15.59 8.08 -3.88
C THR A 211 15.69 7.98 -5.40
N SER A 212 16.70 7.31 -5.94
CA SER A 212 16.83 7.00 -7.37
C SER A 212 16.03 5.77 -7.86
N ARG A 213 15.35 5.04 -6.97
CA ARG A 213 14.63 3.81 -7.36
C ARG A 213 13.32 4.10 -8.10
N PRO A 214 12.98 3.36 -9.16
CA PRO A 214 11.74 3.56 -9.93
C PRO A 214 10.47 3.62 -9.08
N TRP A 215 10.31 2.67 -8.14
CA TRP A 215 9.14 2.63 -7.25
C TRP A 215 9.08 3.84 -6.32
N PHE A 216 10.24 4.36 -5.90
CA PHE A 216 10.33 5.51 -5.02
C PHE A 216 9.96 6.77 -5.80
N VAL A 217 10.56 6.95 -6.98
CA VAL A 217 10.26 8.10 -7.85
C VAL A 217 8.81 8.07 -8.31
N PHE A 218 8.26 6.91 -8.63
CA PHE A 218 6.84 6.76 -8.95
C PHE A 218 5.92 7.20 -7.80
N ARG A 219 6.22 6.80 -6.56
CA ARG A 219 5.47 7.28 -5.39
C ARG A 219 5.62 8.78 -5.21
N LEU A 220 6.83 9.30 -5.38
CA LEU A 220 7.11 10.73 -5.31
C LEU A 220 6.31 11.51 -6.36
N ASP A 221 6.22 11.01 -7.60
CA ASP A 221 5.43 11.60 -8.68
C ASP A 221 3.92 11.55 -8.37
N ILE A 222 3.42 10.46 -7.80
CA ILE A 222 2.02 10.38 -7.32
C ILE A 222 1.74 11.48 -6.30
N HIS A 223 2.65 11.66 -5.33
CA HIS A 223 2.50 12.69 -4.30
C HIS A 223 2.55 14.10 -4.86
N GLU A 224 3.44 14.32 -5.83
CA GLU A 224 3.50 15.59 -6.55
C GLU A 224 2.18 15.90 -7.23
N GLU A 225 1.61 14.90 -7.91
CA GLU A 225 0.35 15.05 -8.60
C GLU A 225 -0.83 15.27 -7.65
N ILE A 226 -0.87 14.60 -6.50
CA ILE A 226 -1.87 14.85 -5.45
C ILE A 226 -1.74 16.29 -4.91
N ALA A 227 -0.50 16.74 -4.69
CA ALA A 227 -0.25 18.10 -4.21
C ALA A 227 -0.75 19.15 -5.23
N ARG A 228 -0.48 18.93 -6.53
CA ARG A 228 -0.99 19.74 -7.67
C ARG A 228 -2.51 19.69 -7.75
N GLN A 229 -3.12 18.51 -7.68
CA GLN A 229 -4.58 18.38 -7.71
C GLN A 229 -5.23 19.20 -6.59
N ALA A 230 -4.62 19.21 -5.41
CA ALA A 230 -5.14 19.95 -4.27
C ALA A 230 -4.82 21.47 -4.31
N THR A 231 -4.15 22.00 -5.34
CA THR A 231 -4.15 23.45 -5.63
C THR A 231 -5.33 23.85 -6.52
N LEU A 232 -5.97 22.88 -7.19
CA LEU A 232 -7.11 23.14 -8.05
C LEU A 232 -8.37 23.47 -7.24
N PRO A 233 -9.25 24.34 -7.76
CA PRO A 233 -10.61 24.50 -7.26
C PRO A 233 -11.31 23.15 -7.11
N ARG A 234 -11.98 22.94 -5.97
CA ARG A 234 -12.63 21.65 -5.64
C ARG A 234 -13.60 21.13 -6.70
N ALA A 235 -14.24 22.04 -7.44
CA ALA A 235 -15.13 21.70 -8.55
C ALA A 235 -14.44 20.91 -9.67
N LEU A 236 -13.13 21.12 -9.85
CA LEU A 236 -12.33 20.51 -10.92
C LEU A 236 -11.67 19.19 -10.50
N TRP A 237 -11.79 18.78 -9.24
CA TRP A 237 -11.13 17.57 -8.74
C TRP A 237 -11.62 16.29 -9.43
N ARG A 238 -12.90 16.24 -9.83
CA ARG A 238 -13.48 15.07 -10.51
C ARG A 238 -13.01 14.95 -11.96
N ASP A 239 -12.85 16.09 -12.63
CA ASP A 239 -12.41 16.15 -14.02
C ASP A 239 -10.90 15.91 -14.12
N TYR A 240 -10.17 16.20 -13.04
CA TYR A 240 -8.78 15.82 -12.80
C TYR A 240 -8.68 14.36 -12.30
N SER A 241 -9.30 13.41 -13.01
CA SER A 241 -9.30 12.02 -12.57
C SER A 241 -8.08 11.24 -13.07
N ALA A 242 -7.36 10.71 -12.06
CA ALA A 242 -6.19 9.84 -12.08
C ALA A 242 -4.86 10.48 -12.51
N PRO A 243 -3.84 10.46 -11.63
CA PRO A 243 -2.47 10.80 -11.99
C PRO A 243 -2.05 10.07 -13.27
N ARG A 244 -1.87 10.82 -14.37
CA ARG A 244 -1.19 10.32 -15.56
C ARG A 244 0.31 10.38 -15.31
N VAL A 245 0.78 9.75 -14.24
CA VAL A 245 2.20 9.53 -14.04
C VAL A 245 2.63 8.64 -15.19
N GLY A 246 3.35 9.21 -16.15
CA GLY A 246 3.87 8.52 -17.32
C GLY A 246 4.88 7.47 -16.87
N TRP A 247 4.38 6.30 -16.47
CA TRP A 247 5.14 5.18 -15.92
C TRP A 247 6.12 4.52 -16.91
N LYS A 248 6.17 5.01 -18.16
CA LYS A 248 7.14 4.56 -19.16
C LYS A 248 8.45 5.32 -18.97
N TRP A 249 9.27 4.81 -18.05
CA TRP A 249 10.66 5.24 -17.90
C TRP A 249 11.46 4.83 -19.13
N ARG A 250 11.90 5.81 -19.94
CA ARG A 250 12.51 5.57 -21.26
C ARG A 250 13.87 4.85 -21.23
N HIS A 251 14.49 4.71 -20.06
CA HIS A 251 15.88 4.22 -19.93
C HIS A 251 16.12 3.32 -18.72
N GLU A 252 15.09 2.63 -18.22
CA GLU A 252 15.34 1.69 -17.13
C GLU A 252 16.18 0.50 -17.62
N SER A 253 17.40 0.40 -17.08
CA SER A 253 18.09 -0.88 -16.95
C SER A 253 17.08 -1.89 -16.40
N PRO A 254 17.02 -3.11 -16.97
CA PRO A 254 16.02 -4.11 -16.60
C PRO A 254 15.99 -4.19 -15.08
N SER A 255 14.87 -3.76 -14.47
CA SER A 255 14.64 -4.07 -13.07
C SER A 255 14.90 -5.56 -12.94
N PRO A 256 15.67 -6.03 -11.93
CA PRO A 256 15.80 -7.46 -11.70
C PRO A 256 14.39 -8.04 -11.76
N GLU A 257 14.23 -9.04 -12.62
CA GLU A 257 12.92 -9.65 -12.85
C GLU A 257 12.35 -10.03 -11.48
N PRO A 258 11.04 -9.81 -11.26
CA PRO A 258 10.43 -10.29 -10.03
C PRO A 258 10.79 -11.78 -9.88
N GLU A 259 11.16 -12.20 -8.66
CA GLU A 259 11.37 -13.63 -8.40
C GLU A 259 10.14 -14.39 -8.90
N ASP A 260 10.37 -15.39 -9.74
CA ASP A 260 9.27 -16.18 -10.29
C ASP A 260 8.58 -16.88 -9.13
N LEU A 261 7.38 -16.42 -8.79
CA LEU A 261 6.60 -16.99 -7.70
C LEU A 261 6.01 -18.35 -8.08
N ALA A 262 5.98 -18.70 -9.37
CA ALA A 262 5.47 -19.97 -9.85
C ALA A 262 6.35 -21.16 -9.45
N GLN A 263 7.62 -20.92 -9.08
CA GLN A 263 8.54 -21.98 -8.66
C GLN A 263 8.25 -22.51 -7.24
N TYR A 264 7.42 -21.83 -6.44
CA TYR A 264 7.07 -22.25 -5.08
C TYR A 264 5.76 -23.07 -5.10
N ASN A 265 5.82 -24.35 -4.73
CA ASN A 265 4.67 -25.27 -4.71
C ASN A 265 3.83 -25.18 -3.43
N GLY A 266 4.27 -24.40 -2.44
CA GLY A 266 3.61 -24.30 -1.15
C GLY A 266 4.31 -23.30 -0.23
N ILE A 267 3.74 -23.10 0.96
CA ILE A 267 4.35 -22.21 1.96
C ILE A 267 5.66 -22.79 2.50
N ASP A 268 5.80 -24.12 2.48
CA ASP A 268 6.98 -24.85 2.96
C ASP A 268 8.21 -24.66 2.05
N ASP A 269 8.01 -24.20 0.82
CA ASP A 269 9.10 -23.91 -0.14
C ASP A 269 9.73 -22.53 0.09
N PHE A 270 9.16 -21.69 0.97
CA PHE A 270 9.77 -20.43 1.34
C PHE A 270 10.83 -20.64 2.42
N ASP A 271 12.03 -20.09 2.22
CA ASP A 271 13.12 -20.03 3.21
C ASP A 271 12.78 -19.07 4.37
N LEU A 272 11.65 -19.29 5.05
CA LEU A 272 11.19 -18.47 6.15
C LEU A 272 12.19 -18.54 7.30
N THR A 273 12.55 -17.39 7.84
CA THR A 273 13.40 -17.35 9.03
C THR A 273 12.66 -17.91 10.25
N PRO A 274 13.35 -18.42 11.27
CA PRO A 274 12.71 -18.94 12.47
C PRO A 274 11.71 -17.96 13.11
N SER A 275 12.00 -16.65 13.07
CA SER A 275 11.08 -15.61 13.54
C SER A 275 9.83 -15.42 12.68
N GLU A 276 9.90 -15.70 11.38
CA GLU A 276 8.75 -15.64 10.47
C GLU A 276 7.87 -16.89 10.63
N ILE A 277 8.48 -18.05 10.85
CA ILE A 277 7.78 -19.30 11.19
C ILE A 277 7.04 -19.15 12.53
N ASP A 278 7.74 -18.71 13.58
CA ASP A 278 7.13 -18.41 14.90
C ASP A 278 5.98 -17.41 14.79
N ALA A 279 6.14 -16.36 13.99
CA ALA A 279 5.08 -15.40 13.73
C ALA A 279 3.88 -15.99 12.97
N MET A 280 4.09 -17.02 12.13
CA MET A 280 3.01 -17.71 11.45
C MET A 280 2.29 -18.73 12.34
N GLU A 281 3.03 -19.44 13.18
CA GLU A 281 2.50 -20.44 14.11
C GLU A 281 1.71 -19.81 15.25
N THR A 282 2.06 -18.59 15.65
CA THR A 282 1.33 -17.81 16.65
C THR A 282 -0.01 -17.24 16.15
N ILE A 283 -0.30 -17.32 14.84
CA ILE A 283 -1.59 -16.92 14.30
C ILE A 283 -2.64 -17.95 14.74
N PRO A 284 -3.67 -17.56 15.52
CA PRO A 284 -4.72 -18.49 15.89
C PRO A 284 -5.40 -19.05 14.63
N PRO A 285 -5.83 -20.32 14.64
CA PRO A 285 -6.61 -20.86 13.53
C PRO A 285 -7.82 -19.96 13.27
N PRO A 286 -8.27 -19.84 12.02
CA PRO A 286 -9.44 -19.01 11.70
C PRO A 286 -10.59 -19.42 12.61
N THR A 287 -11.13 -18.46 13.35
CA THR A 287 -12.27 -18.69 14.22
C THR A 287 -13.36 -19.35 13.36
N PRO A 288 -13.86 -20.54 13.73
CA PRO A 288 -14.90 -21.19 12.94
C PRO A 288 -16.04 -20.18 12.77
N PRO A 289 -16.66 -20.12 11.57
CA PRO A 289 -17.73 -19.17 11.32
C PRO A 289 -18.75 -19.31 12.45
N ARG A 290 -19.05 -18.19 13.14
CA ARG A 290 -20.09 -18.19 14.19
C ARG A 290 -21.30 -18.84 13.56
N SER A 291 -21.81 -19.92 14.18
CA SER A 291 -23.03 -20.56 13.72
C SER A 291 -24.04 -19.45 13.42
N PRO A 292 -24.68 -19.47 12.22
CA PRO A 292 -25.60 -18.42 11.84
C PRO A 292 -26.51 -18.20 13.04
N VAL A 293 -26.52 -16.97 13.56
CA VAL A 293 -27.45 -16.62 14.62
C VAL A 293 -28.81 -16.78 13.95
N TYR A 294 -29.42 -17.95 14.10
CA TYR A 294 -30.81 -18.16 13.81
C TYR A 294 -31.48 -17.15 14.70
N LEU A 295 -31.87 -16.01 14.12
CA LEU A 295 -32.71 -15.03 14.75
C LEU A 295 -33.88 -15.86 15.27
N ARG A 296 -33.88 -16.11 16.60
CA ARG A 296 -35.00 -16.78 17.25
C ARG A 296 -36.20 -16.02 16.74
N PRO A 297 -37.18 -16.67 16.08
CA PRO A 297 -38.41 -16.01 15.69
C PRO A 297 -38.88 -15.24 16.91
N THR A 298 -38.86 -13.92 16.82
CA THR A 298 -39.34 -13.08 17.91
C THR A 298 -40.73 -13.56 18.18
N LYS A 299 -40.92 -14.14 19.37
CA LYS A 299 -42.17 -14.68 19.88
C LYS A 299 -43.29 -13.81 19.33
N SER A 300 -44.10 -14.42 18.46
CA SER A 300 -45.14 -13.77 17.65
C SER A 300 -45.60 -12.49 18.33
N MET A 301 -45.36 -11.33 17.70
CA MET A 301 -46.21 -10.18 17.98
C MET A 301 -47.63 -10.70 17.83
N SER A 302 -48.33 -10.84 18.95
CA SER A 302 -49.76 -11.11 18.94
C SER A 302 -50.37 -10.09 17.97
N PRO A 303 -51.24 -10.52 17.05
CA PRO A 303 -51.90 -9.59 16.15
C PRO A 303 -52.51 -8.47 17.00
N PRO A 304 -52.34 -7.19 16.61
CA PRO A 304 -52.97 -6.10 17.32
C PRO A 304 -54.47 -6.38 17.36
N ALA A 305 -55.05 -6.31 18.55
CA ALA A 305 -56.49 -6.52 18.72
C ALA A 305 -57.25 -5.54 17.79
N PRO A 306 -58.23 -6.02 17.01
CA PRO A 306 -59.04 -5.17 16.16
C PRO A 306 -59.84 -4.21 17.05
N GLY A 307 -59.44 -2.93 17.11
CA GLY A 307 -60.17 -1.91 17.87
C GLY A 307 -59.37 -0.70 18.36
N SER A 308 -58.03 -0.70 18.31
CA SER A 308 -57.25 0.46 18.75
C SER A 308 -56.98 1.44 17.60
N LEU A 309 -57.97 2.30 17.33
CA LEU A 309 -57.91 3.39 16.32
C LEU A 309 -57.30 4.70 16.85
N PHE A 310 -56.77 4.69 18.07
CA PHE A 310 -56.13 5.86 18.68
C PHE A 310 -54.83 5.44 19.36
N GLY A 311 -53.74 5.44 18.59
CA GLY A 311 -52.39 5.39 19.16
C GLY A 311 -52.09 6.70 19.91
N PRO A 312 -51.49 6.65 21.11
CA PRO A 312 -51.08 7.85 21.81
C PRO A 312 -50.02 8.63 21.00
N PRO A 313 -49.97 9.96 21.11
CA PRO A 313 -49.00 10.78 20.41
C PRO A 313 -47.58 10.34 20.76
N LEU A 314 -46.74 10.23 19.74
CA LEU A 314 -45.32 9.92 19.86
C LEU A 314 -44.68 10.86 20.88
N HIS A 315 -44.40 10.33 22.07
CA HIS A 315 -43.57 11.00 23.05
C HIS A 315 -42.17 11.13 22.44
N ARG A 316 -41.83 12.36 22.07
CA ARG A 316 -40.50 12.77 21.63
C ARG A 316 -39.51 12.34 22.71
N SER A 317 -38.75 11.28 22.45
CA SER A 317 -37.69 10.81 23.34
C SER A 317 -36.64 11.93 23.44
N SER A 318 -36.67 12.65 24.55
CA SER A 318 -35.60 13.53 24.97
C SER A 318 -34.43 12.63 25.36
N TYR A 319 -33.43 12.53 24.48
CA TYR A 319 -32.13 12.00 24.88
C TYR A 319 -31.60 12.88 26.02
N PRO A 320 -31.20 12.31 27.17
CA PRO A 320 -30.48 13.08 28.17
C PRO A 320 -29.13 13.51 27.58
N VAL A 321 -28.96 14.82 27.45
CA VAL A 321 -27.66 15.44 27.23
C VAL A 321 -26.77 15.03 28.39
N THR A 322 -25.75 14.23 28.11
CA THR A 322 -24.70 13.91 29.07
C THR A 322 -23.82 15.16 29.21
N PRO A 323 -23.63 15.72 30.43
CA PRO A 323 -22.71 16.83 30.60
C PRO A 323 -21.27 16.37 30.35
N LEU A 324 -20.57 17.12 29.50
CA LEU A 324 -19.13 17.04 29.30
C LEU A 324 -18.44 17.25 30.66
N ALA A 325 -17.89 16.18 31.23
CA ALA A 325 -16.97 16.28 32.35
C ALA A 325 -15.65 16.86 31.81
N VAL A 326 -15.38 18.11 32.18
CA VAL A 326 -14.07 18.76 32.02
C VAL A 326 -13.11 18.06 32.98
N LEU A 327 -12.24 17.19 32.46
CA LEU A 327 -11.09 16.71 33.21
C LEU A 327 -10.02 17.81 33.18
N ALA A 328 -9.93 18.55 34.29
CA ALA A 328 -8.79 19.41 34.55
C ALA A 328 -7.58 18.50 34.87
N MET A 329 -6.56 18.53 34.03
CA MET A 329 -5.25 17.98 34.38
C MET A 329 -4.52 19.01 35.25
N SER A 330 -4.41 18.69 36.55
CA SER A 330 -3.46 19.31 37.45
C SER A 330 -2.05 19.06 36.92
N LYS A 331 -1.29 20.14 36.70
CA LYS A 331 0.16 20.10 36.64
C LYS A 331 0.67 20.04 38.06
N GLU A 332 1.18 18.88 38.47
CA GLU A 332 2.14 18.81 39.58
C GLU A 332 3.51 19.18 39.01
N THR A 333 4.00 20.33 39.45
CA THR A 333 5.40 20.69 39.50
C THR A 333 6.02 19.98 40.70
N GLU A 334 7.02 19.14 40.48
CA GLU A 334 7.97 18.73 41.52
C GLU A 334 9.31 19.45 41.29
N ASP A 335 9.86 19.93 42.40
CA ASP A 335 11.17 20.56 42.59
C ASP A 335 12.34 19.58 42.42
#